data_AF-A0A816R0L9-F1
#
_entry.id   AF-A0A816R0L9-F1
#
_cell.length_a   1.000
_cell.length_b   1.000
_cell.length_c   1.000
_cell.angle_alpha   90.00
_cell.angle_beta   90.00
_cell.angle_gamma   90.00
#
_symmetry.space_group_name_H-M   'P 1'
#
loop_
_entity.id
_entity.type
_entity.pdbx_description
1 polymer ?
#
loop_
_entity_poly.entity_id
_entity_poly.type
_entity_poly.pdbx_seq_one_letter_code
_entity_poly.pdbx_strand_id
1 'polypeptide(L)'
;MMSISLIFLLIGCCFAAEKLASYNVDPSETSVSGISSGGYFATQVQVAFSASIKGAGIVAGGPYNCGGQMSYTNCMYTSSPPITESISNTKSWSGNKIDDAKNLAKHKVYMISGTSDSTVGVSVMTQLYKYYS
;
A
#
# COMPACT_ATOMS: atom_id res chain seq x y z
N MET A 1 56.80 -24.91 -12.33
CA MET A 1 55.95 -24.71 -11.14
C MET A 1 54.51 -24.65 -11.62
N MET A 2 53.77 -25.75 -11.47
CA MET A 2 52.35 -25.86 -11.84
C MET A 2 51.52 -25.20 -10.74
N SER A 3 50.69 -24.22 -11.11
CA SER A 3 49.69 -23.66 -10.19
C SER A 3 48.32 -24.22 -10.58
N ILE A 4 47.76 -25.06 -9.72
CA ILE A 4 46.40 -25.60 -9.83
C ILE A 4 45.49 -24.64 -9.07
N SER A 5 44.69 -23.84 -9.79
CA SER A 5 43.63 -23.04 -9.18
C SER A 5 42.37 -23.88 -9.01
N LEU A 6 41.96 -24.07 -7.76
CA LEU A 6 40.75 -24.79 -7.34
C LEU A 6 39.51 -23.97 -7.72
N ILE A 7 38.65 -24.49 -8.60
CA ILE A 7 37.32 -23.93 -8.87
C ILE A 7 36.38 -24.45 -7.78
N PHE A 8 36.00 -23.58 -6.83
CA PHE A 8 34.91 -23.86 -5.89
C PHE A 8 33.58 -23.63 -6.60
N LEU A 9 32.90 -24.73 -6.98
CA LEU A 9 31.54 -24.68 -7.51
C LEU A 9 30.59 -24.41 -6.33
N LEU A 10 30.14 -23.17 -6.18
CA LEU A 10 29.04 -22.80 -5.28
C LEU A 10 27.74 -23.40 -5.82
N ILE A 11 27.43 -24.63 -5.42
CA ILE A 11 26.10 -25.23 -5.58
C ILE A 11 25.19 -24.51 -4.58
N GLY A 12 24.59 -23.40 -5.02
CA GLY A 12 23.52 -22.73 -4.28
C GLY A 12 22.33 -23.66 -4.18
N CYS A 13 22.04 -24.15 -2.98
CA CYS A 13 20.84 -24.95 -2.73
C CYS A 13 19.61 -24.04 -2.93
N CYS A 14 18.86 -24.25 -4.02
CA CYS A 14 17.60 -23.57 -4.26
C CYS A 14 16.54 -24.18 -3.34
N PHE A 15 16.34 -23.60 -2.16
CA PHE A 15 15.18 -23.92 -1.33
C PHE A 15 13.95 -23.26 -1.95
N ALA A 16 13.13 -24.06 -2.63
CA ALA A 16 11.81 -23.61 -3.06
C ALA A 16 10.94 -23.42 -1.81
N ALA A 17 10.31 -22.25 -1.67
CA ALA A 17 9.35 -22.01 -0.61
C ALA A 17 8.16 -22.98 -0.73
N GLU A 18 7.69 -23.52 0.39
CA GLU A 18 6.50 -24.36 0.39
C GLU A 18 5.30 -23.58 -0.15
N LYS A 19 4.47 -24.27 -0.95
CA LYS A 19 3.24 -23.68 -1.48
C LYS A 19 2.29 -23.43 -0.32
N LEU A 20 1.78 -22.20 -0.21
CA LEU A 20 0.75 -21.85 0.76
C LEU A 20 -0.51 -22.70 0.56
N ALA A 21 -1.12 -23.12 1.66
CA ALA A 21 -2.39 -23.82 1.65
C ALA A 21 -3.53 -22.93 1.11
N SER A 22 -4.52 -23.56 0.48
CA SER A 22 -5.77 -22.92 0.06
C SER A 22 -6.88 -23.19 1.06
N TYR A 23 -7.78 -22.22 1.25
CA TYR A 23 -8.94 -22.32 2.13
C TYR A 23 -10.23 -22.06 1.35
N ASN A 24 -11.36 -22.56 1.85
CA ASN A 24 -12.69 -22.28 1.29
C ASN A 24 -13.16 -20.87 1.71
N VAL A 25 -12.60 -19.85 1.08
CA VAL A 25 -12.90 -18.42 1.32
C VAL A 25 -13.58 -17.85 0.09
N ASP A 26 -14.61 -17.03 0.29
CA ASP A 26 -15.20 -16.21 -0.79
C ASP A 26 -14.27 -15.00 -1.07
N PRO A 27 -13.60 -14.93 -2.24
CA PRO A 27 -12.69 -13.83 -2.54
C PRO A 27 -13.38 -12.48 -2.61
N SER A 28 -14.69 -12.44 -2.92
CA SER A 28 -15.46 -11.20 -2.99
C SER A 28 -15.66 -10.54 -1.63
N GLU A 29 -15.45 -11.29 -0.54
CA GLU A 29 -15.51 -10.83 0.83
C GLU A 29 -14.15 -10.34 1.38
N THR A 30 -13.11 -10.30 0.55
CA THR A 30 -11.75 -9.91 0.96
C THR A 30 -11.63 -8.42 1.24
N SER A 31 -11.09 -8.05 2.41
CA SER A 31 -10.73 -6.68 2.76
C SER A 31 -9.27 -6.61 3.22
N VAL A 32 -8.70 -5.41 3.26
CA VAL A 32 -7.31 -5.19 3.70
C VAL A 32 -7.28 -4.18 4.84
N SER A 33 -6.37 -4.35 5.81
CA SER A 33 -6.12 -3.32 6.80
C SER A 33 -4.67 -3.27 7.22
N GLY A 34 -4.26 -2.15 7.81
CA GLY A 34 -2.91 -2.00 8.32
C GLY A 34 -2.68 -0.71 9.10
N ILE A 35 -1.52 -0.65 9.74
CA ILE A 35 -1.07 0.47 10.56
C ILE A 35 0.24 1.08 10.03
N SER A 36 0.42 2.39 10.12
CA SER A 36 1.65 3.08 9.71
C SER A 36 1.97 2.80 8.23
N SER A 37 3.18 2.31 7.91
CA SER A 37 3.52 1.84 6.56
C SER A 37 2.56 0.77 6.04
N GLY A 38 2.04 -0.10 6.90
CA GLY A 38 0.97 -1.05 6.58
C GLY A 38 -0.38 -0.37 6.30
N GLY A 39 -0.65 0.79 6.91
CA GLY A 39 -1.83 1.62 6.61
C GLY A 39 -1.73 2.26 5.22
N TYR A 40 -0.55 2.77 4.86
CA TYR A 40 -0.26 3.19 3.49
C TYR A 40 -0.39 2.03 2.50
N PHE A 41 0.10 0.85 2.87
CA PHE A 41 -0.03 -0.34 2.03
C PHE A 41 -1.49 -0.77 1.86
N ALA A 42 -2.31 -0.69 2.91
CA ALA A 42 -3.75 -0.93 2.81
C ALA A 42 -4.43 0.02 1.81
N THR A 43 -4.11 1.33 1.86
CA THR A 43 -4.56 2.30 0.84
C THR A 43 -4.11 1.88 -0.56
N GLN A 44 -2.84 1.50 -0.73
CA GLN A 44 -2.29 1.09 -2.02
C GLN A 44 -2.96 -0.15 -2.59
N VAL A 45 -3.14 -1.20 -1.77
CA VAL A 45 -3.82 -2.43 -2.17
C VAL A 45 -5.27 -2.14 -2.56
N GLN A 46 -5.96 -1.34 -1.74
CA GLN A 46 -7.35 -0.99 -2.03
C GLN A 46 -7.51 -0.24 -3.35
N VAL A 47 -6.60 0.69 -3.67
CA VAL A 47 -6.64 1.47 -4.91
C VAL A 47 -6.19 0.63 -6.11
N ALA A 48 -5.04 -0.04 -6.00
CA ALA A 48 -4.44 -0.79 -7.09
C ALA A 48 -5.25 -2.03 -7.49
N PHE A 49 -5.78 -2.75 -6.50
CA PHE A 49 -6.49 -4.03 -6.68
C PHE A 49 -7.97 -3.91 -6.29
N SER A 50 -8.58 -2.77 -6.62
CA SER A 50 -9.95 -2.43 -6.22
C SER A 50 -11.03 -3.38 -6.76
N ALA A 51 -10.73 -4.21 -7.77
CA ALA A 51 -11.63 -5.25 -8.23
C ALA A 51 -11.59 -6.51 -7.33
N SER A 52 -10.50 -6.72 -6.58
CA SER A 52 -10.27 -7.92 -5.75
C SER A 52 -10.52 -7.68 -4.25
N ILE A 53 -10.73 -6.43 -3.83
CA ILE A 53 -10.86 -6.03 -2.44
C ILE A 53 -12.15 -5.25 -2.27
N LYS A 54 -12.95 -5.50 -1.23
CA LYS A 54 -14.22 -4.81 -0.99
C LYS A 54 -14.13 -3.56 -0.10
N GLY A 55 -12.99 -3.35 0.55
CA GLY A 55 -12.82 -2.25 1.50
C GLY A 55 -11.48 -2.27 2.22
N ALA A 56 -11.20 -1.19 2.96
CA ALA A 56 -9.94 -1.02 3.66
C ALA A 56 -10.09 -0.42 5.07
N GLY A 57 -9.25 -0.89 6.00
CA GLY A 57 -9.05 -0.30 7.32
C GLY A 57 -7.67 0.33 7.43
N ILE A 58 -7.60 1.64 7.64
CA ILE A 58 -6.34 2.41 7.57
C ILE A 58 -6.11 3.09 8.92
N VAL A 59 -5.10 2.63 9.65
CA VAL A 59 -4.72 3.17 10.96
C VAL A 59 -3.41 3.94 10.81
N ALA A 60 -3.40 5.25 11.07
CA ALA A 60 -2.21 6.09 10.95
C ALA A 60 -1.44 5.86 9.62
N GLY A 61 -2.16 5.81 8.49
CA GLY A 61 -1.61 5.69 7.14
C GLY A 61 -1.63 7.03 6.41
N GLY A 62 -1.89 7.01 5.10
CA GLY A 62 -2.03 8.27 4.35
C GLY A 62 -2.42 8.10 2.89
N PRO A 63 -2.42 9.22 2.12
CA PRO A 63 -2.88 9.25 0.74
C PRO A 63 -2.15 8.28 -0.19
N TYR A 64 -2.87 7.75 -1.17
CA TYR A 64 -2.29 6.92 -2.23
C TYR A 64 -1.13 7.66 -2.93
N ASN A 65 -0.06 6.94 -3.24
CA ASN A 65 1.13 7.45 -3.92
C ASN A 65 1.86 8.63 -3.24
N CYS A 66 1.62 8.94 -1.95
CA CYS A 66 2.24 10.10 -1.29
C CYS A 66 3.79 10.06 -1.34
N GLY A 67 4.41 8.97 -0.92
CA GLY A 67 5.88 8.81 -0.98
C GLY A 67 6.45 8.54 -2.37
N GLY A 68 5.60 8.37 -3.38
CA GLY A 68 6.02 8.21 -4.79
C GLY A 68 6.16 9.54 -5.53
N GLN A 69 5.55 10.63 -5.02
CA GLN A 69 5.62 11.97 -5.62
C GLN A 69 6.50 12.95 -4.83
N MET A 70 6.83 12.65 -3.57
CA MET A 70 7.61 13.52 -2.70
C MET A 70 8.37 12.73 -1.64
N SER A 71 9.29 13.42 -0.93
CA SER A 71 9.97 12.83 0.23
C SER A 71 8.95 12.27 1.22
N TYR A 72 9.20 11.06 1.73
CA TYR A 72 8.33 10.39 2.68
C TYR A 72 8.08 11.24 3.95
N THR A 73 9.01 12.12 4.31
CA THR A 73 8.89 13.04 5.44
C THR A 73 7.72 14.01 5.29
N ASN A 74 7.35 14.37 4.05
CA ASN A 74 6.18 15.21 3.74
C ASN A 74 4.86 14.45 3.83
N CYS A 75 4.92 13.13 4.02
CA CYS A 75 3.78 12.27 4.28
C CYS A 75 3.70 11.87 5.75
N MET A 76 4.63 12.33 6.60
CA MET A 76 4.75 11.92 7.99
C MET A 76 4.88 13.14 8.91
N TYR A 77 5.12 12.91 10.19
CA TYR A 77 5.46 13.93 11.18
C TYR A 77 4.43 15.07 11.28
N THR A 78 3.14 14.72 11.24
CA THR A 78 2.02 15.68 11.30
C THR A 78 1.99 16.70 10.17
N SER A 79 2.66 16.41 9.05
CA SER A 79 2.56 17.20 7.83
C SER A 79 1.15 17.18 7.21
N SER A 80 0.89 18.09 6.28
CA SER A 80 -0.34 18.11 5.48
C SER A 80 0.00 17.99 4.00
N PRO A 81 0.32 16.77 3.49
CA PRO A 81 0.73 16.58 2.11
C PRO A 81 -0.35 17.04 1.13
N PRO A 82 0.00 17.79 0.06
CA PRO A 82 -0.95 18.08 -1.01
C PRO A 82 -1.36 16.78 -1.72
N ILE A 83 -2.65 16.66 -2.02
CA ILE A 83 -3.23 15.42 -2.59
C ILE A 83 -3.61 15.55 -4.06
N THR A 84 -3.45 16.72 -4.67
CA THR A 84 -3.81 16.97 -6.09
C THR A 84 -3.15 15.96 -7.01
N GLU A 85 -1.86 15.71 -6.82
CA GLU A 85 -1.09 14.78 -7.64
C GLU A 85 -1.43 13.31 -7.32
N SER A 86 -1.74 12.97 -6.07
CA SER A 86 -2.28 11.65 -5.71
C SER A 86 -3.61 11.36 -6.42
N ILE A 87 -4.52 12.33 -6.46
CA ILE A 87 -5.80 12.23 -7.17
C ILE A 87 -5.56 12.15 -8.68
N SER A 88 -4.68 12.99 -9.21
CA SER A 88 -4.31 13.02 -10.65
C SER A 88 -3.76 11.66 -11.09
N ASN A 89 -2.81 11.10 -10.35
CA ASN A 89 -2.25 9.79 -10.63
C ASN A 89 -3.30 8.68 -10.56
N THR A 90 -4.16 8.69 -9.56
CA THR A 90 -5.26 7.71 -9.46
C THR A 90 -6.18 7.76 -10.68
N LYS A 91 -6.55 8.97 -11.13
CA LYS A 91 -7.38 9.15 -12.34
C LYS A 91 -6.66 8.71 -13.60
N SER A 92 -5.39 9.10 -13.75
CA SER A 92 -4.57 8.79 -14.93
C SER A 92 -4.27 7.29 -15.06
N TRP A 93 -4.10 6.60 -13.94
CA TRP A 93 -3.71 5.18 -13.91
C TRP A 93 -4.90 4.22 -13.93
N SER A 94 -6.11 4.72 -13.66
CA SER A 94 -7.36 3.97 -13.62
C SER A 94 -7.58 3.13 -14.88
N GLY A 95 -7.75 1.81 -14.71
CA GLY A 95 -7.97 0.86 -15.81
C GLY A 95 -6.70 0.50 -16.61
N ASN A 96 -5.53 0.93 -16.15
CA ASN A 96 -4.24 0.60 -16.77
C ASN A 96 -3.24 0.08 -15.71
N LYS A 97 -2.68 0.98 -14.88
CA LYS A 97 -1.71 0.58 -13.85
C LYS A 97 -2.35 0.17 -12.53
N ILE A 98 -3.61 0.55 -12.35
CA ILE A 98 -4.48 0.17 -11.23
C ILE A 98 -5.84 -0.22 -11.80
N ASP A 99 -6.62 -0.97 -11.03
CA ASP A 99 -8.02 -1.26 -11.36
C ASP A 99 -8.85 0.03 -11.56
N ASP A 100 -9.99 -0.08 -12.25
CA ASP A 100 -10.88 1.07 -12.50
C ASP A 100 -11.27 1.75 -11.18
N ALA A 101 -10.93 3.04 -11.04
CA ALA A 101 -11.20 3.84 -9.85
C ALA A 101 -12.69 3.92 -9.51
N LYS A 102 -13.60 3.64 -10.45
CA LYS A 102 -15.04 3.51 -10.18
C LYS A 102 -15.35 2.43 -9.15
N ASN A 103 -14.51 1.40 -9.03
CA ASN A 103 -14.65 0.38 -8.00
C ASN A 103 -14.55 0.95 -6.59
N LEU A 104 -13.84 2.07 -6.38
CA LEU A 104 -13.67 2.66 -5.05
C LEU A 104 -14.99 3.20 -4.48
N ALA A 105 -15.94 3.59 -5.33
CA ALA A 105 -17.22 4.15 -4.89
C ALA A 105 -18.09 3.15 -4.10
N LYS A 106 -17.90 1.84 -4.31
CA LYS A 106 -18.60 0.78 -3.57
C LYS A 106 -17.86 0.34 -2.29
N HIS A 107 -16.63 0.80 -2.07
CA HIS A 107 -15.81 0.34 -0.95
C HIS A 107 -16.21 0.99 0.37
N LYS A 108 -16.07 0.23 1.45
CA LYS A 108 -16.10 0.76 2.81
C LYS A 108 -14.66 1.07 3.24
N VAL A 109 -14.44 2.29 3.73
CA VAL A 109 -13.14 2.75 4.22
C VAL A 109 -13.27 3.13 5.68
N TYR A 110 -12.53 2.45 6.54
CA TYR A 110 -12.43 2.77 7.95
C TYR A 110 -11.09 3.44 8.24
N MET A 111 -11.11 4.56 8.96
CA MET A 111 -9.93 5.38 9.20
C MET A 111 -9.77 5.66 10.68
N ILE A 112 -8.59 5.39 11.23
CA ILE A 112 -8.23 5.72 12.62
C ILE A 112 -6.95 6.55 12.63
N SER A 113 -6.96 7.62 13.42
CA SER A 113 -5.75 8.35 13.81
C SER A 113 -5.79 8.63 15.31
N GLY A 114 -4.66 8.46 15.99
CA GLY A 114 -4.52 8.90 17.38
C GLY A 114 -4.35 10.41 17.44
N THR A 115 -5.08 11.08 18.33
CA THR A 115 -5.01 12.56 18.46
C THR A 115 -3.64 13.08 18.87
N SER A 116 -2.79 12.22 19.44
CA SER A 116 -1.42 12.52 19.86
C SER A 116 -0.36 11.85 18.97
N ASP A 117 -0.74 11.31 17.82
CA ASP A 117 0.23 10.73 16.87
C ASP A 117 1.09 11.84 16.24
N SER A 118 2.39 11.81 16.57
CA SER A 118 3.40 12.71 16.00
C SER A 118 4.27 12.05 14.92
N THR A 119 4.00 10.79 14.58
CA THR A 119 4.78 9.99 13.61
C THR A 119 4.15 10.07 12.23
N VAL A 120 2.85 9.85 12.11
CA VAL A 120 2.12 10.08 10.85
C VAL A 120 1.21 11.28 11.06
N GLY A 121 0.28 11.17 12.00
CA GLY A 121 -0.50 12.29 12.53
C GLY A 121 -1.84 12.52 11.87
N VAL A 122 -2.71 13.20 12.62
CA VAL A 122 -4.12 13.47 12.24
C VAL A 122 -4.23 14.28 10.96
N SER A 123 -3.31 15.22 10.73
CA SER A 123 -3.26 16.05 9.51
C SER A 123 -3.06 15.21 8.25
N VAL A 124 -2.16 14.22 8.28
CA VAL A 124 -1.94 13.29 7.17
C VAL A 124 -3.19 12.44 6.93
N MET A 125 -3.79 11.89 7.99
CA MET A 125 -5.04 11.11 7.88
C MET A 125 -6.21 11.97 7.41
N THR A 126 -6.24 13.26 7.72
CA THR A 126 -7.22 14.21 7.18
C THR A 126 -7.04 14.41 5.67
N GLN A 127 -5.80 14.44 5.18
CA GLN A 127 -5.54 14.49 3.74
C GLN A 127 -5.96 13.19 3.05
N LEU A 128 -5.81 12.03 3.69
CA LEU A 128 -6.37 10.77 3.19
C LEU A 128 -7.91 10.82 3.12
N TYR A 129 -8.58 11.41 4.11
CA TYR A 129 -10.04 11.57 4.08
C TYR A 129 -10.47 12.43 2.89
N LYS A 130 -9.79 13.56 2.67
CA LYS A 130 -10.04 14.43 1.51
C LYS A 130 -9.72 13.76 0.17
N TYR A 131 -8.78 12.83 0.13
CA TYR A 131 -8.48 12.05 -1.07
C TYR A 131 -9.66 11.16 -1.51
N TYR A 132 -10.46 10.66 -0.55
CA TYR A 132 -11.67 9.88 -0.84
C TYR A 132 -12.95 10.72 -1.00
N SER A 133 -12.88 12.04 -0.79
CA SER A 133 -14.03 12.96 -0.87
C SER A 133 -14.12 13.64 -2.23
#